data_AF-F2VRQ8-F1
#
_entry.id   AF-F2VRQ8-F1
#
_cell.length_a   1.000
_cell.length_b   1.000
_cell.length_c   1.000
_cell.angle_alpha   90.00
_cell.angle_beta   90.00
_cell.angle_gamma   90.00
#
_symmetry.space_group_name_H-M   'P 1'
#
loop_
_entity.id
_entity.type
_entity.pdbx_description
1 polymer ?
#
loop_
_entity_poly.entity_id
_entity_poly.type
_entity_poly.pdbx_seq_one_letter_code
_entity_poly.pdbx_strand_id
1 'polypeptide(L)' 'YTYFPFSLGPRNCIGQNFAMLEGKLVLAKFIQHFDFILDPNQSLNVVERTTLRPVDGVRVFLKSKF' A
#
# COMPACT_ATOMS: atom_id res chain seq x y z
N TYR A 1 13.09 -7.27 18.44
CA TYR A 1 12.43 -6.07 17.91
C TYR A 1 12.99 -5.76 16.53
N THR A 2 12.38 -6.28 15.47
CA THR A 2 12.93 -6.21 14.11
C THR A 2 11.93 -5.66 13.08
N TYR A 3 10.66 -5.46 13.46
CA TYR A 3 9.62 -4.92 12.58
C TYR A 3 8.61 -4.11 13.38
N PHE A 4 8.50 -2.81 13.06
CA PHE A 4 7.67 -1.84 13.80
C PHE A 4 7.25 -0.67 12.90
N PRO A 5 6.49 -0.92 11.82
CA PRO A 5 6.12 0.12 10.84
C PRO A 5 5.21 1.22 11.43
N PHE A 6 4.57 0.95 12.57
CA PHE A 6 3.76 1.90 13.33
C PHE A 6 4.42 2.33 14.64
N SER A 7 5.74 2.12 14.78
CA SER A 7 6.51 2.32 16.02
C SER A 7 6.03 1.42 17.18
N LEU A 8 6.53 1.66 18.40
CA LEU A 8 6.25 0.89 19.61
C LEU A 8 6.05 1.81 20.83
N GLY A 9 5.38 1.29 21.86
CA GLY A 9 5.19 1.99 23.14
C GLY A 9 4.11 3.09 23.11
N PRO A 10 4.07 3.98 24.10
CA PRO A 10 2.98 4.97 24.28
C PRO A 10 2.93 6.04 23.19
N ARG A 11 3.94 6.11 22.31
CA ARG A 11 4.02 7.04 21.17
C ARG A 11 4.00 6.29 19.84
N ASN A 12 3.45 5.08 19.79
CA ASN A 12 3.17 4.42 18.52
C ASN A 12 2.09 5.20 17.73
N CYS A 13 1.88 4.81 16.47
CA CYS A 13 0.88 5.45 15.63
C CYS A 13 -0.51 5.22 16.24
N ILE A 14 -1.16 6.30 16.69
CA ILE A 14 -2.54 6.28 17.19
C ILE A 14 -3.53 5.74 16.12
N GLY A 15 -3.19 5.92 14.84
CA GLY A 15 -3.98 5.43 13.70
C GLY A 15 -3.70 3.99 13.29
N GLN A 16 -2.86 3.22 13.99
CA GLN A 16 -2.46 1.87 13.58
C GLN A 16 -3.65 0.95 13.28
N ASN A 17 -4.63 0.90 14.19
CA ASN A 17 -5.81 0.03 14.00
C ASN A 17 -6.69 0.50 12.85
N PHE A 18 -6.84 1.82 12.70
CA PHE A 18 -7.60 2.42 11.62
C PHE A 18 -6.97 2.10 10.25
N ALA A 19 -5.67 2.36 10.10
CA ALA A 19 -4.93 2.12 8.86
C ALA A 19 -4.94 0.64 8.46
N MET A 20 -4.83 -0.28 9.42
CA MET A 20 -4.90 -1.72 9.16
C MET A 20 -6.29 -2.18 8.73
N LEU A 21 -7.36 -1.61 9.30
CA LEU A 21 -8.73 -1.93 8.91
C LEU A 21 -9.02 -1.42 7.50
N GLU A 22 -8.74 -0.14 7.24
CA GLU A 22 -8.95 0.51 5.95
C GLU A 22 -8.15 -0.18 4.85
N GLY A 23 -6.85 -0.41 5.06
CA GLY A 23 -5.97 -1.05 4.09
C GLY A 23 -6.44 -2.47 3.71
N LYS A 24 -6.88 -3.27 4.69
CA LYS A 24 -7.44 -4.60 4.43
C LYS A 24 -8.74 -4.53 3.64
N LEU A 25 -9.63 -3.60 3.98
CA LEU A 25 -10.94 -3.48 3.33
C LEU A 25 -10.78 -3.06 1.87
N VAL A 26 -9.95 -2.05 1.60
CA VAL A 26 -9.64 -1.61 0.23
C VAL A 26 -9.00 -2.76 -0.56
N LEU A 27 -7.97 -3.41 0.00
CA LEU A 27 -7.28 -4.50 -0.69
C LEU A 27 -8.22 -5.67 -1.00
N ALA A 28 -9.05 -6.08 -0.04
CA ALA A 28 -10.02 -7.16 -0.22
C ALA A 28 -11.01 -6.86 -1.34
N LYS A 29 -11.56 -5.64 -1.37
CA LYS A 29 -12.50 -5.23 -2.42
C LYS A 29 -11.85 -5.21 -3.80
N PHE A 30 -10.63 -4.69 -3.91
CA PHE A 30 -9.98 -4.65 -5.21
C PHE A 30 -9.59 -6.04 -5.72
N ILE A 31 -9.02 -6.91 -4.87
CA ILE A 31 -8.62 -8.27 -5.30
C ILE A 31 -9.83 -9.12 -5.68
N GLN A 32 -10.98 -8.91 -5.01
CA GLN A 32 -12.23 -9.60 -5.33
C GLN A 32 -12.76 -9.28 -6.73
N HIS A 33 -12.59 -8.03 -7.19
CA HIS A 33 -13.22 -7.54 -8.41
C HIS A 33 -12.26 -7.31 -9.57
N PHE A 34 -10.94 -7.29 -9.34
CA PHE A 34 -9.98 -6.95 -10.39
C PHE A 34 -8.74 -7.86 -10.38
N ASP A 35 -8.21 -8.08 -11.58
CA ASP A 35 -6.82 -8.45 -11.82
C ASP A 35 -6.00 -7.19 -12.13
N PHE A 36 -4.79 -7.14 -11.57
CA PHE A 36 -3.87 -6.02 -11.71
C PHE A 36 -2.72 -6.40 -12.63
N ILE A 37 -2.48 -5.58 -13.66
CA ILE A 37 -1.33 -5.71 -14.55
C ILE A 37 -0.48 -4.45 -14.40
N LEU A 38 0.75 -4.60 -13.93
CA LEU A 38 1.68 -3.49 -13.71
C LEU A 38 2.14 -2.93 -15.07
N ASP A 39 2.18 -1.59 -15.22
CA ASP A 39 2.80 -0.95 -16.39
C ASP A 39 4.29 -1.34 -16.46
N PRO A 40 4.75 -2.01 -17.53
CA PRO A 40 6.12 -2.51 -17.64
C PRO A 40 7.17 -1.40 -17.74
N ASN A 41 6.76 -0.17 -18.05
CA ASN A 41 7.68 0.96 -18.21
C ASN A 41 7.85 1.79 -16.94
N GLN A 42 7.29 1.36 -15.80
CA GLN A 42 7.46 2.07 -14.53
C GLN A 42 8.62 1.50 -13.71
N SER A 43 9.30 2.37 -12.95
CA SER A 43 10.38 2.02 -12.04
C SER A 43 9.85 1.41 -10.74
N LEU A 44 10.60 0.46 -10.17
CA LEU A 44 10.39 -0.07 -8.81
C LEU A 44 11.21 0.69 -7.75
N ASN A 45 11.87 1.78 -8.12
CA ASN A 45 12.66 2.59 -7.20
C ASN A 45 11.76 3.30 -6.18
N VAL A 46 12.30 3.50 -4.99
CA VAL A 46 11.65 4.20 -3.88
C VAL A 46 12.25 5.60 -3.77
N VAL A 47 11.40 6.56 -3.44
CA VAL A 47 11.80 7.93 -3.14
C VAL A 47 11.33 8.33 -1.76
N GLU A 48 12.18 9.07 -1.06
CA GLU A 48 11.85 9.71 0.20
C GLU A 48 11.34 11.13 -0.04
N ARG A 49 10.20 11.45 0.58
CA ARG A 49 9.63 12.80 0.67
C ARG A 49 9.35 13.08 2.14
N THR A 50 8.07 13.11 2.53
CA THR A 50 7.68 13.05 3.95
C THR A 50 7.64 11.59 4.44
N THR A 51 7.26 10.67 3.56
CA THR A 51 7.30 9.22 3.76
C THR A 51 7.93 8.55 2.55
N LEU A 52 8.27 7.26 2.68
CA LEU A 52 8.73 6.43 1.56
C LEU A 52 7.58 6.09 0.63
N ARG A 53 7.80 6.24 -0.69
CA ARG A 53 6.83 5.85 -1.73
C ARG A 53 7.54 5.52 -3.06
N PRO A 54 6.89 4.83 -4.00
CA PRO A 54 7.45 4.61 -5.34
C PRO A 54 7.68 5.93 -6.09
N VAL A 55 8.73 5.99 -6.92
CA VAL A 55 9.08 7.19 -7.73
C VAL A 55 7.94 7.57 -8.68
N ASP A 56 7.42 6.60 -9.42
CA ASP A 56 6.45 6.79 -10.51
C ASP A 56 4.99 6.63 -10.07
N GLY A 57 4.74 6.53 -8.76
CA GLY A 57 3.48 6.03 -8.22
C GLY A 57 3.31 4.53 -8.49
N VAL A 58 2.06 4.08 -8.67
CA VAL A 58 1.73 2.68 -9.00
C VAL A 58 0.74 2.67 -10.15
N ARG A 59 1.26 2.60 -11.37
CA ARG A 59 0.46 2.58 -12.60
C ARG A 59 0.04 1.15 -12.92
N VAL A 60 -1.25 0.89 -12.99
CA VAL A 60 -1.80 -0.46 -13.22
C VAL A 60 -2.92 -0.42 -14.24
N PHE A 61 -2.98 -1.45 -15.09
CA PHE A 61 -4.15 -1.77 -15.88
C PHE A 61 -5.04 -2.71 -15.07
N LEU A 62 -6.33 -2.39 -15.01
CA LEU A 62 -7.32 -3.18 -14.28
C LEU A 62 -8.13 -4.02 -15.26
N LYS A 63 -8.25 -5.31 -14.97
CA LYS A 63 -9.16 -6.22 -15.67
C LYS A 63 -10.24 -6.68 -14.69
N SER A 64 -11.51 -6.43 -15.00
CA SER A 64 -12.63 -6.85 -14.14
C SER A 64 -12.73 -8.38 -14.08
N LYS A 65 -12.85 -8.93 -12.87
CA LYS A 65 -13.24 -10.31 -12.59
C LYS A 65 -14.77 -10.32 -12.54
N PHE A 66 -15.38 -10.81 -13.60
CA PHE A 66 -16.80 -11.17 -13.61
C PHE A 66 -16.96 -12.59 -13.07
#